data_AF-A0A535PEN0-F1
#
_entry.id   AF-A0A535PEN0-F1
#
_cell.length_a   1.000
_cell.length_b   1.000
_cell.length_c   1.000
_cell.angle_alpha   90.00
_cell.angle_beta   90.00
_cell.angle_gamma   90.00
#
_symmetry.space_group_name_H-M   'P 1'
#
loop_
_entity.id
_entity.type
_entity.pdbx_description
1 polymer ?
#
loop_
_entity_poly.entity_id
_entity_poly.type
_entity_poly.pdbx_seq_one_letter_code
_entity_poly.pdbx_strand_id
1 'polypeptide(L)'
;MKALVAAGLALLLAGCDVAAAPGGAVSMEPVGVAGPSETAVSAPPSPTPSAPPSPTPSPTPSPTPLPEPAATTAAGPPAIGATGLGQIHPDDPSTCPVTIPDPPFVPPKGFVSRPPAYYGAAWYGTAHLWTMLDKRGERWHDLPVDADGYGQKTFWWSADWPAADELEPAIRVSGRRLDGPAPPLTSLFPGTNASADFGTAMVVGVGVPTAGCWELNARYRETSLSVVVWVADDLPTPVADLVGARCAGG
;
A
#
# COMPACT_ATOMS: atom_id res chain seq x y z
N MET A 1 19.16 15.83 33.82
CA MET A 1 18.09 16.40 34.67
C MET A 1 16.86 15.52 34.45
N LYS A 2 16.42 14.83 35.50
CA LYS A 2 15.30 13.87 35.50
C LYS A 2 14.05 14.55 36.09
N ALA A 3 12.88 14.30 35.50
CA ALA A 3 11.55 14.33 36.11
C ALA A 3 10.71 13.37 35.23
N LEU A 4 10.11 12.25 35.65
CA LEU A 4 9.37 11.85 36.85
C LEU A 4 8.30 12.85 37.29
N VAL A 5 7.08 12.63 36.81
CA VAL A 5 5.87 12.73 37.63
C VAL A 5 4.96 11.55 37.29
N ALA A 6 4.72 10.71 38.30
CA ALA A 6 3.64 9.75 38.36
C ALA A 6 2.77 10.14 39.56
N ALA A 7 1.44 10.17 39.37
CA ALA A 7 0.36 10.04 40.36
C ALA A 7 -0.94 10.52 39.68
N GLY A 8 -2.10 9.92 39.85
CA GLY A 8 -2.47 8.90 40.80
C GLY A 8 -3.82 8.28 40.45
N LEU A 9 -3.98 7.10 41.03
CA LEU A 9 -5.12 6.21 41.06
C LEU A 9 -6.24 6.79 41.94
N ALA A 10 -7.49 6.75 41.47
CA ALA A 10 -8.66 6.79 42.34
C ALA A 10 -9.73 5.82 41.80
N LEU A 11 -10.13 4.89 42.67
CA LEU A 11 -11.13 3.84 42.51
C LEU A 11 -12.45 4.29 43.18
N LEU A 12 -13.56 3.60 42.83
CA LEU A 12 -14.94 3.60 43.41
C LEU A 12 -15.94 4.45 42.59
N LEU A 13 -17.13 4.00 42.17
CA LEU A 13 -18.01 2.87 42.51
C LEU A 13 -18.97 2.53 41.36
N ALA A 14 -19.57 1.35 41.46
CA ALA A 14 -20.62 0.80 40.60
C ALA A 14 -21.92 1.65 40.56
N GLY A 15 -22.66 1.51 39.46
CA GLY A 15 -24.06 1.92 39.32
C GLY A 15 -24.66 1.40 38.02
N CYS A 16 -25.64 0.49 38.13
CA CYS A 16 -26.47 0.02 37.01
C CYS A 16 -27.53 1.06 36.62
N ASP A 17 -27.92 0.96 35.35
CA ASP A 17 -29.21 1.30 34.73
C ASP A 17 -29.61 2.76 34.39
N VAL A 18 -29.81 2.91 33.07
CA VAL A 18 -30.89 3.56 32.30
C VAL A 18 -31.21 5.03 32.58
N ALA A 19 -30.92 5.88 31.60
CA ALA A 19 -31.87 6.88 31.10
C ALA A 19 -31.50 7.34 29.69
N ALA A 20 -32.38 7.05 28.73
CA ALA A 20 -32.40 7.68 27.43
C ALA A 20 -32.74 9.18 27.58
N ALA A 21 -31.98 10.06 26.93
CA ALA A 21 -32.28 11.47 26.81
C ALA A 21 -32.53 11.85 25.34
N PRO A 22 -33.51 12.73 25.06
CA PRO A 22 -34.02 12.97 23.71
C PRO A 22 -33.11 13.86 22.87
N GLY A 23 -33.07 13.57 21.58
CA GLY A 23 -32.40 14.38 20.57
C GLY A 23 -33.01 15.78 20.47
N GLY A 24 -32.19 16.79 20.75
CA GLY A 24 -32.46 18.17 20.40
C GLY A 24 -32.15 18.38 18.92
N ALA A 25 -33.19 18.47 18.10
CA ALA A 25 -33.11 18.96 16.74
C ALA A 25 -32.77 20.47 16.77
N VAL A 26 -31.61 20.83 16.23
CA VAL A 26 -31.26 22.23 15.95
C VAL A 26 -31.76 22.55 14.55
N SER A 27 -32.87 23.29 14.49
CA SER A 27 -33.34 23.99 13.30
C SER A 27 -32.34 25.08 12.94
N MET A 28 -31.76 25.01 11.74
CA MET A 28 -31.13 26.16 11.10
C MET A 28 -32.09 26.70 10.04
N GLU A 29 -32.53 27.94 10.26
CA GLU A 29 -33.28 28.73 9.29
C GLU A 29 -32.40 29.10 8.08
N PRO A 30 -32.93 29.04 6.84
CA PRO A 30 -32.21 29.56 5.69
C PRO A 30 -32.42 31.07 5.54
N VAL A 31 -31.32 31.82 5.60
CA VAL A 31 -31.28 33.24 5.22
C VAL A 31 -31.35 33.33 3.70
N GLY A 32 -32.46 33.89 3.21
CA GLY A 32 -32.64 34.25 1.82
C GLY A 32 -31.75 35.42 1.41
N VAL A 33 -31.11 35.29 0.26
CA VAL A 33 -30.58 36.43 -0.49
C VAL A 33 -31.02 36.27 -1.94
N ALA A 34 -31.83 37.24 -2.38
CA ALA A 34 -32.28 37.41 -3.74
C ALA A 34 -31.11 37.82 -4.65
N GLY A 35 -31.06 37.24 -5.84
CA GLY A 35 -30.15 37.63 -6.92
C GLY A 35 -30.85 37.47 -8.28
N PRO A 36 -30.69 38.41 -9.23
CA PRO A 36 -31.62 38.63 -10.32
C PRO A 36 -31.48 37.64 -11.48
N SER A 37 -32.63 37.43 -12.13
CA SER A 37 -32.82 36.70 -13.37
C SER A 37 -32.03 37.31 -14.53
N GLU A 38 -31.13 36.55 -15.14
CA GLU A 38 -30.69 36.75 -16.52
C GLU A 38 -31.22 35.61 -17.39
N THR A 39 -32.22 35.95 -18.20
CA THR A 39 -32.73 35.13 -19.30
C THR A 39 -31.68 35.04 -20.41
N ALA A 40 -30.94 33.94 -20.45
CA ALA A 40 -30.14 33.56 -21.61
C ALA A 40 -31.04 32.83 -22.63
N VAL A 41 -31.17 33.42 -23.81
CA VAL A 41 -31.87 32.87 -24.97
C VAL A 41 -31.07 31.67 -25.50
N SER A 42 -31.68 30.49 -25.44
CA SER A 42 -31.12 29.23 -25.92
C SER A 42 -31.27 29.14 -27.44
N ALA A 43 -30.16 29.11 -28.16
CA ALA A 43 -30.12 28.81 -29.59
C ALA A 43 -30.01 27.29 -29.82
N PRO A 44 -30.64 26.72 -30.86
CA PRO A 44 -30.59 25.29 -31.12
C PRO A 44 -29.18 24.84 -31.56
N PRO A 45 -28.70 23.66 -31.11
CA PRO A 45 -27.40 23.15 -31.53
C PRO A 45 -27.40 22.77 -33.01
N SER A 46 -26.34 23.16 -33.71
CA SER A 46 -26.05 22.81 -35.10
C SER A 46 -25.75 21.30 -35.22
N PRO A 47 -26.22 20.59 -36.26
CA PRO A 47 -25.93 19.17 -36.43
C PRO A 47 -24.45 18.93 -36.73
N THR A 48 -23.77 18.20 -35.85
CA THR A 48 -22.39 17.73 -36.04
C THR A 48 -22.33 16.77 -37.23
N PRO A 49 -21.43 16.98 -38.21
CA PRO A 49 -21.26 16.04 -39.32
C PRO A 49 -20.73 14.69 -38.81
N SER A 50 -21.38 13.60 -39.22
CA SER A 50 -20.95 12.24 -38.95
C SER A 50 -19.57 11.97 -39.56
N ALA A 51 -18.65 11.48 -38.74
CA ALA A 51 -17.34 11.04 -39.21
C ALA A 51 -17.48 9.83 -40.15
N PRO A 52 -16.68 9.74 -41.23
CA PRO A 52 -16.68 8.59 -42.13
C PRO A 52 -16.22 7.32 -41.40
N PRO A 53 -16.69 6.13 -41.83
CA PRO A 53 -16.31 4.86 -41.20
C PRO A 53 -14.80 4.63 -41.32
N SER A 54 -14.19 4.29 -40.19
CA SER A 54 -12.77 3.92 -40.09
C SER A 54 -12.50 2.65 -40.92
N PRO A 55 -11.42 2.59 -41.72
CA PRO A 55 -11.10 1.41 -42.50
C PRO A 55 -10.79 0.21 -41.58
N THR A 56 -11.41 -0.93 -41.86
CA THR A 56 -11.15 -2.20 -41.20
C THR A 56 -9.66 -2.55 -41.32
N PRO A 57 -8.94 -2.79 -40.20
CA PRO A 57 -7.53 -3.19 -40.28
C PRO A 57 -7.42 -4.55 -40.99
N SER A 58 -6.55 -4.59 -42.00
CA SER A 58 -6.16 -5.81 -42.69
C SER A 58 -5.45 -6.75 -41.71
N PRO A 59 -5.67 -8.09 -41.75
CA PRO A 59 -5.00 -9.01 -40.86
C PRO A 59 -3.49 -8.98 -41.10
N THR A 60 -2.75 -8.50 -40.11
CA THR A 60 -1.29 -8.57 -40.07
C THR A 60 -0.86 -10.05 -40.14
N PRO A 61 0.02 -10.43 -41.09
CA PRO A 61 0.52 -11.80 -41.15
C PRO A 61 1.26 -12.14 -39.85
N SER A 62 0.94 -13.32 -39.30
CA SER A 62 1.59 -13.87 -38.11
C SER A 62 3.10 -13.96 -38.34
N PRO A 63 3.95 -13.40 -37.45
CA PRO A 63 5.39 -13.50 -37.62
C PRO A 63 5.83 -14.97 -37.52
N THR A 64 6.58 -15.42 -38.52
CA THR A 64 7.35 -16.66 -38.50
C THR A 64 8.20 -16.69 -37.21
N PRO A 65 8.17 -17.76 -36.39
CA PRO A 65 8.96 -17.83 -35.18
C PRO A 65 10.45 -17.73 -35.52
N LEU A 66 11.10 -16.70 -34.97
CA LEU A 66 12.54 -16.51 -35.01
C LEU A 66 13.20 -17.60 -34.13
N PRO A 67 14.30 -18.23 -34.55
CA PRO A 67 15.01 -19.20 -33.72
C PRO A 67 15.44 -18.57 -32.39
N GLU A 68 15.10 -19.26 -31.31
CA GLU A 68 15.38 -18.90 -29.92
C GLU A 68 16.90 -18.71 -29.73
N PRO A 69 17.37 -17.49 -29.41
CA PRO A 69 18.77 -17.30 -29.04
C PRO A 69 19.01 -18.01 -27.70
N ALA A 70 20.02 -18.89 -27.71
CA ALA A 70 20.48 -19.62 -26.54
C ALA A 70 20.59 -18.69 -25.32
N ALA A 71 19.88 -19.06 -24.25
CA ALA A 71 19.86 -18.36 -22.98
C ALA A 71 21.30 -18.14 -22.47
N THR A 72 21.79 -16.91 -22.61
CA THR A 72 22.93 -16.44 -21.83
C THR A 72 22.42 -16.22 -20.42
N THR A 73 22.92 -17.04 -19.50
CA THR A 73 22.62 -16.99 -18.06
C THR A 73 23.02 -15.62 -17.51
N ALA A 74 22.08 -14.67 -17.46
CA ALA A 74 22.20 -13.50 -16.63
C ALA A 74 22.11 -13.98 -15.17
N ALA A 75 23.15 -13.73 -14.39
CA ALA A 75 23.17 -14.02 -12.97
C ALA A 75 22.03 -13.24 -12.29
N GLY A 76 20.95 -13.94 -11.96
CA GLY A 76 19.93 -13.43 -11.07
C GLY A 76 20.51 -13.18 -9.67
N PRO A 77 19.87 -12.32 -8.86
CA PRO A 77 20.24 -12.16 -7.46
C PRO A 77 20.19 -13.54 -6.75
N PRO A 78 21.06 -13.76 -5.75
CA PRO A 78 21.24 -15.08 -5.14
C PRO A 78 19.91 -15.57 -4.55
N ALA A 79 19.49 -16.75 -5.00
CA ALA A 79 18.44 -17.52 -4.35
C ALA A 79 18.89 -17.82 -2.91
N ILE A 80 18.07 -17.40 -1.94
CA ILE A 80 18.29 -17.67 -0.52
C ILE A 80 18.27 -19.20 -0.33
N GLY A 81 19.40 -19.75 0.12
CA GLY A 81 19.55 -21.18 0.39
C GLY A 81 18.66 -21.63 1.53
N ALA A 82 17.78 -22.60 1.27
CA ALA A 82 16.99 -23.27 2.28
C ALA A 82 17.88 -24.16 3.15
N THR A 83 18.28 -23.66 4.33
CA THR A 83 18.91 -24.49 5.37
C THR A 83 18.26 -24.20 6.72
N GLY A 84 17.50 -25.18 7.23
CA GLY A 84 16.97 -25.20 8.60
C GLY A 84 15.45 -25.10 8.69
N LEU A 85 14.75 -26.23 8.59
CA LEU A 85 13.34 -26.33 8.97
C LEU A 85 13.22 -26.34 10.50
N GLY A 86 13.39 -25.17 11.13
CA GLY A 86 12.68 -24.86 12.36
C GLY A 86 11.20 -24.70 12.00
N GLN A 87 10.28 -25.14 12.87
CA GLN A 87 8.85 -24.92 12.66
C GLN A 87 8.61 -23.41 12.52
N ILE A 88 8.23 -22.99 11.31
CA ILE A 88 7.80 -21.61 11.04
C ILE A 88 6.52 -21.44 11.85
N HIS A 89 6.59 -20.67 12.94
CA HIS A 89 5.40 -20.29 13.68
C HIS A 89 4.74 -19.15 12.90
N PRO A 90 3.49 -19.30 12.42
CA PRO A 90 2.83 -18.33 11.54
C PRO A 90 2.70 -16.92 12.13
N ASP A 91 2.88 -16.80 13.45
CA ASP A 91 2.73 -15.57 14.22
C ASP A 91 4.07 -15.05 14.79
N ASP A 92 5.19 -15.69 14.47
CA ASP A 92 6.52 -15.22 14.90
C ASP A 92 7.21 -14.40 13.81
N PRO A 93 7.34 -13.07 13.96
CA PRO A 93 8.01 -12.21 13.00
C PRO A 93 9.48 -12.57 12.80
N SER A 94 10.10 -13.32 13.72
CA SER A 94 11.49 -13.77 13.60
C SER A 94 11.68 -14.85 12.53
N THR A 95 10.59 -15.49 12.08
CA THR A 95 10.63 -16.52 11.04
C THR A 95 10.40 -15.97 9.63
N CYS A 96 9.99 -14.71 9.50
CA CYS A 96 9.80 -14.05 8.22
C CYS A 96 11.12 -13.46 7.69
N PRO A 97 11.61 -13.88 6.51
CA PRO A 97 12.85 -13.34 5.93
C PRO A 97 12.60 -11.97 5.30
N VAL A 98 12.24 -10.98 6.12
CA VAL A 98 11.96 -9.61 5.69
C VAL A 98 13.14 -9.03 4.91
N THR A 99 12.84 -8.30 3.84
CA THR A 99 13.88 -7.69 3.00
C THR A 99 14.58 -6.57 3.75
N ILE A 100 15.91 -6.65 3.75
CA ILE A 100 16.80 -5.64 4.34
C ILE A 100 17.59 -5.00 3.18
N PRO A 101 17.61 -3.66 3.07
CA PRO A 101 18.38 -2.95 2.06
C PRO A 101 19.89 -2.96 2.39
N ASP A 102 20.56 -4.09 2.17
CA ASP A 102 22.00 -4.26 2.43
C ASP A 102 22.75 -4.91 1.24
N PRO A 103 23.64 -4.17 0.54
CA PRO A 103 23.86 -2.73 0.69
C PRO A 103 22.64 -1.91 0.23
N PRO A 104 22.42 -0.70 0.78
CA PRO A 104 21.43 0.21 0.24
C PRO A 104 21.66 0.55 -1.23
N PHE A 105 20.58 0.61 -2.00
CA PHE A 105 20.61 1.16 -3.35
C PHE A 105 20.90 2.66 -3.32
N VAL A 106 21.58 3.17 -4.35
CA VAL A 106 21.79 4.62 -4.55
C VAL A 106 21.13 5.00 -5.87
N PRO A 107 20.03 5.77 -5.83
CA PRO A 107 19.35 6.21 -7.04
C PRO A 107 20.26 7.00 -7.99
N PRO A 108 19.96 7.00 -9.30
CA PRO A 108 20.69 7.81 -10.27
C PRO A 108 20.65 9.31 -9.94
N LYS A 109 21.56 10.08 -10.56
CA LYS A 109 21.60 11.53 -10.43
C LYS A 109 20.24 12.14 -10.81
N GLY A 110 19.76 13.09 -10.00
CA GLY A 110 18.46 13.74 -10.17
C GLY A 110 17.43 13.29 -9.14
N PHE A 111 17.67 12.15 -8.49
CA PHE A 111 16.87 11.65 -7.38
C PHE A 111 17.52 11.94 -6.03
N VAL A 112 16.70 11.88 -4.98
CA VAL A 112 17.15 12.00 -3.60
C VAL A 112 18.08 10.82 -3.27
N SER A 113 19.37 11.11 -3.07
CA SER A 113 20.40 10.07 -2.91
C SER A 113 20.23 9.16 -1.69
N ARG A 114 19.55 9.64 -0.64
CA ARG A 114 19.22 8.88 0.57
C ARG A 114 17.87 9.34 1.12
N PRO A 115 17.01 8.44 1.63
CA PRO A 115 15.79 8.87 2.28
C PRO A 115 16.07 9.84 3.44
N PRO A 116 15.16 10.77 3.75
CA PRO A 116 15.25 11.57 4.95
C PRO A 116 15.45 10.70 6.20
N ALA A 117 16.40 11.09 7.06
CA ALA A 117 16.91 10.21 8.11
C ALA A 117 15.84 9.76 9.13
N TYR A 118 14.82 10.59 9.34
CA TYR A 118 13.74 10.34 10.30
C TYR A 118 12.81 9.18 9.88
N TYR A 119 12.84 8.76 8.62
CA TYR A 119 12.13 7.56 8.17
C TYR A 119 12.79 6.26 8.65
N GLY A 120 14.02 6.30 9.15
CA GLY A 120 14.74 5.07 9.53
C GLY A 120 15.04 4.12 8.37
N ALA A 121 14.82 4.57 7.13
CA ALA A 121 14.75 3.73 5.93
C ALA A 121 15.94 3.92 4.98
N ALA A 122 16.10 2.97 4.05
CA ALA A 122 17.06 3.02 2.96
C ALA A 122 16.42 2.59 1.64
N TRP A 123 17.03 3.01 0.52
CA TRP A 123 16.55 2.61 -0.80
C TRP A 123 16.90 1.14 -1.08
N TYR A 124 15.99 0.42 -1.72
CA TYR A 124 16.16 -0.96 -2.17
C TYR A 124 15.69 -1.12 -3.62
N GLY A 125 16.49 -1.80 -4.44
CA GLY A 125 16.14 -2.12 -5.83
C GLY A 125 17.21 -1.70 -6.83
N THR A 126 16.76 -1.22 -7.99
CA THR A 126 17.62 -0.83 -9.12
C THR A 126 17.18 0.51 -9.69
N ALA A 127 17.93 1.06 -10.66
CA ALA A 127 17.54 2.30 -11.35
C ALA A 127 16.21 2.20 -12.12
N HIS A 128 15.78 0.99 -12.48
CA HIS A 128 14.55 0.77 -13.25
C HIS A 128 13.31 0.63 -12.35
N LEU A 129 13.50 0.20 -11.10
CA LEU A 129 12.45 0.17 -10.08
C LEU A 129 13.11 0.04 -8.70
N TRP A 130 12.76 0.95 -7.78
CA TRP A 130 13.19 0.89 -6.39
C TRP A 130 12.10 1.34 -5.43
N THR A 131 12.29 1.03 -4.15
CA THR A 131 11.41 1.42 -3.05
C THR A 131 12.22 1.83 -1.81
N MET A 132 11.53 2.29 -0.77
CA MET A 132 12.08 2.67 0.51
C MET A 132 11.67 1.64 1.56
N LEU A 133 12.64 1.03 2.24
CA LEU A 133 12.39 0.00 3.26
C LEU A 133 13.07 0.36 4.59
N ASP A 134 12.50 -0.08 5.70
CA ASP A 134 13.15 -0.02 7.01
C ASP A 134 14.51 -0.73 6.97
N LYS A 135 15.55 -0.07 7.49
CA LYS A 135 16.93 -0.61 7.50
C LYS A 135 17.10 -1.89 8.33
N ARG A 136 16.14 -2.21 9.19
CA ARG A 136 16.10 -3.38 10.08
C ARG A 136 15.13 -4.45 9.59
N GLY A 137 14.59 -4.28 8.38
CA GLY A 137 13.62 -5.17 7.77
C GLY A 137 12.21 -4.59 7.83
N GLU A 138 11.52 -4.62 6.71
CA GLU A 138 10.20 -4.00 6.53
C GLU A 138 9.10 -4.74 7.31
N ARG A 139 8.50 -4.05 8.28
CA ARG A 139 7.42 -4.57 9.12
C ARG A 139 6.30 -3.55 9.20
N TRP A 140 5.09 -3.97 8.91
CA TRP A 140 3.91 -3.14 8.98
C TRP A 140 3.13 -3.47 10.24
N HIS A 141 2.73 -2.42 10.95
CA HIS A 141 1.98 -2.47 12.19
C HIS A 141 0.93 -1.37 12.17
N ASP A 142 -0.07 -1.47 13.04
CA ASP A 142 -1.15 -0.48 13.21
C ASP A 142 -1.87 -0.12 11.89
N LEU A 143 -1.99 -1.08 10.97
CA LEU A 143 -2.64 -0.83 9.67
C LEU A 143 -4.16 -0.73 9.82
N PRO A 144 -4.83 0.15 9.05
CA PRO A 144 -6.28 0.15 8.96
C PRO A 144 -6.76 -1.19 8.39
N VAL A 145 -7.83 -1.74 8.99
CA VAL A 145 -8.45 -3.00 8.56
C VAL A 145 -9.86 -2.74 8.06
N ASP A 146 -10.18 -3.24 6.87
CA ASP A 146 -11.50 -3.20 6.27
C ASP A 146 -11.87 -4.54 5.62
N ALA A 147 -12.87 -4.56 4.74
CA ALA A 147 -13.34 -5.76 4.07
C ALA A 147 -12.30 -6.38 3.12
N ASP A 148 -11.33 -5.60 2.64
CA ASP A 148 -10.25 -6.04 1.75
C ASP A 148 -8.98 -6.45 2.53
N GLY A 149 -9.03 -6.40 3.87
CA GLY A 149 -7.94 -6.78 4.78
C GLY A 149 -7.19 -5.58 5.34
N TYR A 150 -5.87 -5.71 5.49
CA TYR A 150 -5.00 -4.64 6.00
C TYR A 150 -4.62 -3.69 4.86
N GLY A 151 -5.12 -2.45 4.91
CA GLY A 151 -4.86 -1.43 3.92
C GLY A 151 -3.49 -0.78 4.10
N GLN A 152 -2.69 -0.72 3.03
CA GLN A 152 -1.39 -0.04 3.03
C GLN A 152 -1.12 0.72 1.72
N LYS A 153 -0.36 1.80 1.79
CA LYS A 153 0.20 2.49 0.62
C LYS A 153 1.67 2.11 0.46
N THR A 154 2.04 1.70 -0.74
CA THR A 154 3.43 1.40 -1.10
C THR A 154 3.94 2.45 -2.08
N PHE A 155 5.21 2.84 -1.93
CA PHE A 155 5.86 3.88 -2.72
C PHE A 155 6.95 3.27 -3.60
N TRP A 156 6.96 3.65 -4.87
CA TRP A 156 7.86 3.12 -5.88
C TRP A 156 8.42 4.24 -6.74
N TRP A 157 9.66 4.07 -7.18
CA TRP A 157 10.33 5.02 -8.05
C TRP A 157 10.98 4.29 -9.21
N SER A 158 11.13 4.99 -10.32
CA SER A 158 11.84 4.51 -11.51
C SER A 158 12.48 5.71 -12.21
N ALA A 159 13.69 5.54 -12.74
CA ALA A 159 14.33 6.54 -13.58
C ALA A 159 13.66 6.59 -14.96
N ASP A 160 12.90 5.55 -15.31
CA ASP A 160 12.19 5.42 -16.58
C ASP A 160 10.75 5.94 -16.50
N TRP A 161 10.30 6.41 -15.33
CA TRP A 161 8.95 6.97 -15.17
C TRP A 161 8.94 8.48 -15.46
N PRO A 162 8.27 8.93 -16.53
CA PRO A 162 8.14 10.35 -16.84
C PRO A 162 7.01 10.96 -16.01
N ALA A 163 7.28 11.33 -14.75
CA ALA A 163 6.27 11.79 -13.80
C ALA A 163 5.40 12.97 -14.29
N ALA A 164 5.91 13.80 -15.20
CA ALA A 164 5.15 14.90 -15.80
C ALA A 164 4.14 14.45 -16.88
N ASP A 165 4.42 13.33 -17.56
CA ASP A 165 3.65 12.83 -18.70
C ASP A 165 2.78 11.61 -18.35
N GLU A 166 3.07 10.92 -17.24
CA GLU A 166 2.39 9.71 -16.79
C GLU A 166 1.86 9.89 -15.35
N LEU A 167 0.75 10.63 -15.22
CA LEU A 167 0.13 10.94 -13.92
C LEU A 167 -0.50 9.72 -13.23
N GLU A 168 -0.97 8.76 -14.02
CA GLU A 168 -1.48 7.45 -13.56
C GLU A 168 -0.49 6.36 -13.98
N PRO A 169 0.61 6.16 -13.21
CA PRO A 169 1.63 5.20 -13.59
C PRO A 169 1.07 3.79 -13.75
N ALA A 170 1.53 3.08 -14.78
CA ALA A 170 1.21 1.68 -15.04
C ALA A 170 1.89 0.70 -14.03
N ILE A 171 2.10 1.15 -12.79
CA ILE A 171 2.60 0.36 -11.68
C ILE A 171 1.47 -0.54 -11.15
N ARG A 172 1.79 -1.79 -10.83
CA ARG A 172 0.91 -2.72 -10.11
C ARG A 172 1.71 -3.42 -9.02
N VAL A 173 1.06 -3.68 -7.90
CA VAL A 173 1.60 -4.49 -6.82
C VAL A 173 0.69 -5.69 -6.59
N SER A 174 1.31 -6.85 -6.50
CA SER A 174 0.67 -8.12 -6.14
C SER A 174 1.50 -8.79 -5.05
N GLY A 175 0.96 -9.79 -4.37
CA GLY A 175 1.75 -10.53 -3.41
C GLY A 175 1.20 -11.91 -3.08
N ARG A 176 2.07 -12.74 -2.48
CA ARG A 176 1.71 -14.06 -1.95
C ARG A 176 2.19 -14.20 -0.51
N ARG A 177 1.39 -14.90 0.29
CA ARG A 177 1.77 -15.28 1.66
C ARG A 177 2.83 -16.39 1.61
N LEU A 178 3.82 -16.30 2.49
CA LEU A 178 4.97 -17.23 2.55
C LEU A 178 4.89 -18.21 3.72
N ASP A 179 4.19 -17.85 4.79
CA ASP A 179 4.11 -18.60 6.04
C ASP A 179 2.75 -19.29 6.26
N GLY A 180 1.90 -19.31 5.25
CA GLY A 180 0.59 -19.94 5.32
C GLY A 180 -0.27 -19.72 4.07
N PRO A 181 -1.44 -20.38 3.99
CA PRO A 181 -2.38 -20.16 2.91
C PRO A 181 -3.09 -18.80 3.08
N ALA A 182 -3.21 -18.04 1.99
CA ALA A 182 -4.07 -16.85 1.89
C ALA A 182 -4.39 -16.55 0.42
N PRO A 183 -5.49 -15.82 0.14
CA PRO A 183 -5.69 -15.20 -1.17
C PRO A 183 -4.50 -14.30 -1.55
N PRO A 184 -4.22 -14.07 -2.84
CA PRO A 184 -3.16 -13.15 -3.23
C PRO A 184 -3.51 -11.71 -2.82
N LEU A 185 -2.49 -10.96 -2.40
CA LEU A 185 -2.59 -9.51 -2.26
C LEU A 185 -2.69 -8.89 -3.65
N THR A 186 -3.54 -7.88 -3.80
CA THR A 186 -3.71 -7.14 -5.05
C THR A 186 -3.68 -5.63 -4.81
N SER A 187 -3.46 -4.88 -5.89
CA SER A 187 -3.63 -3.43 -5.88
C SER A 187 -5.12 -3.12 -5.77
N LEU A 188 -5.51 -2.27 -4.82
CA LEU A 188 -6.90 -1.85 -4.63
C LEU A 188 -7.38 -0.88 -5.71
N PHE A 189 -6.45 -0.07 -6.21
CA PHE A 189 -6.71 0.98 -7.20
C PHE A 189 -5.56 1.06 -8.22
N PRO A 190 -5.78 1.71 -9.39
CA PRO A 190 -4.69 2.08 -10.29
C PRO A 190 -3.59 2.89 -9.58
N GLY A 191 -2.37 2.82 -10.12
CA GLY A 191 -1.25 3.61 -9.63
C GLY A 191 -1.53 5.11 -9.73
N THR A 192 -1.12 5.85 -8.71
CA THR A 192 -1.12 7.32 -8.69
C THR A 192 0.29 7.83 -8.38
N ASN A 193 0.42 9.11 -8.04
CA ASN A 193 1.68 9.69 -7.58
C ASN A 193 1.51 10.47 -6.28
N ALA A 194 2.62 10.62 -5.55
CA ALA A 194 2.72 11.52 -4.41
C ALA A 194 4.09 12.18 -4.39
N SER A 195 4.14 13.41 -3.89
CA SER A 195 5.39 14.14 -3.70
C SER A 195 5.54 14.56 -2.24
N ALA A 196 6.74 14.34 -1.70
CA ALA A 196 7.14 14.77 -0.36
C ALA A 196 8.64 15.11 -0.36
N ASP A 197 9.26 15.16 0.81
CA ASP A 197 10.70 15.39 0.96
C ASP A 197 11.58 14.20 0.53
N PHE A 198 10.97 13.02 0.30
CA PHE A 198 11.60 11.89 -0.39
C PHE A 198 11.52 11.99 -1.94
N GLY A 199 11.03 13.11 -2.48
CA GLY A 199 10.80 13.32 -3.90
C GLY A 199 9.41 12.86 -4.37
N THR A 200 9.26 12.67 -5.68
CA THR A 200 8.03 12.21 -6.31
C THR A 200 8.08 10.70 -6.56
N ALA A 201 7.07 9.99 -6.10
CA ALA A 201 6.96 8.54 -6.18
C ALA A 201 5.65 8.13 -6.86
N MET A 202 5.66 6.97 -7.50
CA MET A 202 4.46 6.22 -7.83
C MET A 202 3.89 5.60 -6.55
N VAL A 203 2.57 5.64 -6.37
CA VAL A 203 1.88 5.13 -5.18
C VAL A 203 0.87 4.08 -5.58
N VAL A 204 0.88 2.96 -4.86
CA VAL A 204 -0.12 1.89 -5.00
C VAL A 204 -0.71 1.58 -3.63
N GLY A 205 -2.04 1.69 -3.54
CA GLY A 205 -2.80 1.14 -2.42
C GLY A 205 -2.93 -0.37 -2.57
N VAL A 206 -2.62 -1.12 -1.53
CA VAL A 206 -2.71 -2.58 -1.47
C VAL A 206 -3.58 -3.00 -0.29
N GLY A 207 -4.33 -4.08 -0.47
CA GLY A 207 -5.04 -4.77 0.60
C GLY A 207 -4.35 -6.09 0.88
N VAL A 208 -3.81 -6.25 2.09
CA VAL A 208 -3.19 -7.51 2.53
C VAL A 208 -4.29 -8.37 3.16
N PRO A 209 -4.64 -9.54 2.60
CA PRO A 209 -5.79 -10.31 3.11
C PRO A 209 -5.67 -10.79 4.55
N THR A 210 -4.45 -11.05 5.04
CA THR A 210 -4.18 -11.54 6.39
C THR A 210 -2.85 -11.00 6.91
N ALA A 211 -2.67 -10.97 8.23
CA ALA A 211 -1.35 -10.83 8.85
C ALA A 211 -0.42 -12.00 8.47
N GLY A 212 0.88 -11.82 8.71
CA GLY A 212 1.93 -12.80 8.45
C GLY A 212 3.00 -12.29 7.49
N CYS A 213 3.76 -13.23 6.93
CA CYS A 213 4.89 -12.99 6.03
C CYS A 213 4.45 -12.98 4.56
N TRP A 214 4.74 -11.89 3.85
CA TRP A 214 4.31 -11.68 2.47
C TRP A 214 5.47 -11.33 1.55
N GLU A 215 5.55 -11.98 0.39
CA GLU A 215 6.34 -11.48 -0.73
C GLU A 215 5.45 -10.61 -1.61
N LEU A 216 5.82 -9.35 -1.75
CA LEU A 216 5.24 -8.41 -2.69
C LEU A 216 6.07 -8.40 -3.98
N ASN A 217 5.38 -8.29 -5.11
CA ASN A 217 5.96 -8.08 -6.42
C ASN A 217 5.35 -6.81 -7.02
N ALA A 218 6.15 -5.76 -7.11
CA ALA A 218 5.82 -4.57 -7.87
C ALA A 218 6.29 -4.74 -9.31
N ARG A 219 5.44 -4.34 -10.25
CA ARG A 219 5.76 -4.30 -11.68
C ARG A 219 5.46 -2.93 -12.23
N TYR A 220 6.46 -2.33 -12.87
CA TYR A 220 6.32 -1.12 -13.65
C TYR A 220 6.88 -1.41 -15.04
N ARG A 221 6.00 -1.40 -16.05
CA ARG A 221 6.33 -1.83 -17.42
C ARG A 221 6.96 -3.23 -17.42
N GLU A 222 8.12 -3.41 -18.04
CA GLU A 222 8.83 -4.70 -18.10
C GLU A 222 9.69 -4.98 -16.86
N THR A 223 9.82 -4.02 -15.93
CA THR A 223 10.64 -4.17 -14.72
C THR A 223 9.81 -4.65 -13.54
N SER A 224 10.36 -5.59 -12.77
CA SER A 224 9.75 -6.07 -11.53
C SER A 224 10.73 -5.97 -10.37
N LEU A 225 10.22 -5.70 -9.18
CA LEU A 225 10.97 -5.73 -7.92
C LEU A 225 10.16 -6.49 -6.88
N SER A 226 10.80 -7.45 -6.22
CA SER A 226 10.18 -8.20 -5.12
C SER A 226 10.77 -7.80 -3.77
N VAL A 227 9.90 -7.69 -2.76
CA VAL A 227 10.26 -7.43 -1.36
C VAL A 227 9.45 -8.35 -0.46
N VAL A 228 10.05 -8.80 0.64
CA VAL A 228 9.38 -9.57 1.68
C VAL A 228 9.12 -8.65 2.87
N VAL A 229 7.89 -8.62 3.35
CA VAL A 229 7.43 -7.81 4.48
C VAL A 229 6.72 -8.68 5.51
N TRP A 230 6.80 -8.27 6.77
CA TRP A 230 5.95 -8.81 7.83
C TRP A 230 4.77 -7.88 8.07
N VAL A 231 3.56 -8.43 8.14
CA VAL A 231 2.34 -7.69 8.49
C VAL A 231 1.86 -8.18 9.84
N ALA A 232 1.90 -7.30 10.84
CA ALA A 232 1.46 -7.62 12.19
C ALA A 232 -0.07 -7.61 12.30
N ASP A 233 -0.59 -8.50 13.14
CA ASP A 233 -1.97 -8.44 13.61
C ASP A 233 -1.99 -7.66 14.94
N ASP A 234 -2.05 -6.34 14.85
CA ASP A 234 -2.15 -5.46 16.01
C ASP A 234 -3.60 -5.15 16.38
N LEU A 235 -4.55 -5.97 15.92
CA LEU A 235 -5.94 -5.82 16.34
C LEU A 235 -5.98 -5.88 17.88
N PRO A 236 -6.65 -4.92 18.55
CA PRO A 236 -6.76 -4.96 20.00
C PRO A 236 -7.34 -6.32 20.39
N THR A 237 -6.58 -7.10 21.15
CA THR A 237 -7.06 -8.37 21.72
C THR A 237 -8.48 -8.13 22.22
N PRO A 238 -9.50 -8.86 21.72
CA PRO A 238 -10.86 -8.64 22.17
C PRO A 238 -10.88 -8.76 23.69
N VAL A 239 -11.43 -7.75 24.37
CA VAL A 239 -11.48 -7.66 25.84
C VAL A 239 -12.17 -8.90 26.47
N ALA A 240 -12.87 -9.69 25.66
CA ALA A 240 -13.46 -10.97 26.02
C ALA A 240 -12.44 -12.01 26.54
N ASP A 241 -11.21 -12.04 26.00
CA ASP A 241 -10.20 -13.02 26.45
C ASP A 241 -9.57 -12.66 27.81
N LEU A 242 -9.65 -11.38 28.21
CA LEU A 242 -9.24 -10.95 29.55
C LEU A 242 -10.29 -11.22 30.63
N VAL A 243 -11.56 -11.35 30.24
CA VAL A 243 -12.66 -11.69 31.18
C VAL A 243 -12.75 -13.20 31.39
N GLY A 244 -12.51 -14.02 30.35
CA GLY A 244 -12.51 -15.48 30.46
C GLY A 244 -11.44 -16.04 31.42
N ALA A 245 -10.27 -15.41 31.51
CA ALA A 245 -9.19 -15.84 32.39
C ALA A 245 -9.44 -15.56 33.90
N ARG A 246 -10.40 -14.70 34.24
CA ARG A 246 -10.71 -14.34 35.64
C ARG A 246 -11.86 -15.13 36.26
N CYS A 247 -12.63 -15.88 35.47
CA CYS A 247 -13.78 -16.64 35.96
C CYS A 247 -13.49 -18.14 36.22
N ALA A 248 -12.29 -18.63 35.91
CA ALA A 248 -11.92 -20.04 36.12
C ALA A 248 -11.18 -20.32 37.45
N GLY A 249 -11.18 -19.36 38.38
CA GLY A 249 -10.44 -19.45 39.65
C GLY A 249 -11.24 -19.07 40.89
N GLY A 250 -12.54 -19.39 40.93
CA GLY A 250 -13.40 -19.20 42.10
C GLY A 250 -14.06 -20.49 42.52
#